data_AF-A0AAP0MGT6-F1
#
_entry.id   AF-A0AAP0MGT6-F1
#
_cell.length_a   1.000
_cell.length_b   1.000
_cell.length_c   1.000
_cell.angle_alpha   90.00
_cell.angle_beta   90.00
_cell.angle_gamma   90.00
#
_symmetry.space_group_name_H-M   'P 1'
#
loop_
_entity.id
_entity.type
_entity.pdbx_description
1 polymer ?
#
loop_
_entity_poly.entity_id
_entity_poly.type
_entity_poly.pdbx_seq_one_letter_code
_entity_poly.pdbx_strand_id
1 'polypeptide(L)'
;MLAIFHKAFANPPEELHSPASQKCSKRPKLPEDTLSDFLSRHPDNTFSMNFGHAAVLAYVPPHSPLTKDRRLFCGFEDIYCLFMGSLNNLCSLIRQYGLSKGTDEAMFVIEAYRTLRDRGPYPADQVVKDLDGSFAFVVYDSKAGTVFTALVG
;
A
#
# COMPACT_ATOMS: atom_id res chain seq x y z
N MET A 1 12.55 3.58 1.18
CA MET A 1 12.22 2.42 2.05
C MET A 1 13.43 1.50 2.08
N LEU A 2 13.69 0.88 3.22
CA LEU A 2 14.73 -0.12 3.46
C LEU A 2 14.08 -1.29 4.21
N ALA A 3 14.41 -2.51 3.82
CA ALA A 3 13.98 -3.72 4.51
C ALA A 3 15.17 -4.67 4.62
N ILE A 4 15.40 -5.19 5.82
CA ILE A 4 16.48 -6.15 6.11
C ILE A 4 15.84 -7.37 6.75
N PHE A 5 16.08 -8.53 6.15
CA PHE A 5 15.54 -9.80 6.63
C PHE A 5 16.68 -10.72 7.04
N HIS A 6 16.47 -11.45 8.12
CA HIS A 6 17.38 -12.52 8.49
C HIS A 6 17.17 -13.71 7.53
N LYS A 7 18.27 -14.33 7.09
CA LYS A 7 18.28 -15.37 6.05
C LYS A 7 17.37 -16.56 6.36
N ALA A 8 17.15 -16.86 7.64
CA ALA A 8 16.24 -17.93 8.07
C ALA A 8 14.77 -17.67 7.72
N PHE A 9 14.36 -16.41 7.50
CA PHE A 9 12.96 -16.02 7.28
C PHE A 9 12.67 -15.56 5.85
N ALA A 10 13.68 -15.11 5.11
CA ALA A 10 13.53 -14.75 3.71
C ALA A 10 14.82 -15.02 2.94
N ASN A 11 14.68 -15.68 1.78
CA ASN A 11 15.77 -15.80 0.82
C ASN A 11 15.66 -14.66 -0.19
N PRO A 12 16.78 -13.98 -0.52
CA PRO A 12 16.76 -13.01 -1.59
C PRO A 12 16.44 -13.71 -2.92
N PRO A 13 15.60 -13.11 -3.78
CA PRO A 13 15.36 -13.66 -5.12
C PRO A 13 16.68 -13.76 -5.88
N GLU A 14 16.97 -14.94 -6.44
CA GLU A 14 18.24 -15.24 -7.10
C GLU A 14 18.42 -14.39 -8.37
N GLU A 15 17.31 -13.98 -8.99
CA GLU A 15 17.30 -13.15 -10.18
C GLU A 15 17.65 -11.69 -9.89
N LEU A 16 17.58 -11.26 -8.62
CA LEU A 16 17.81 -9.88 -8.22
C LEU A 16 19.29 -9.64 -7.91
N HIS A 17 20.09 -9.59 -8.98
CA HIS A 17 21.48 -9.14 -8.91
C HIS A 17 21.59 -7.70 -9.39
N SER A 18 21.99 -6.79 -8.50
CA SER A 18 22.25 -5.40 -8.90
C SER A 18 23.49 -5.34 -9.80
N PRO A 19 23.43 -4.75 -11.01
CA PRO A 19 24.62 -4.54 -11.84
C PRO A 19 25.69 -3.67 -11.14
N ALA A 20 25.30 -2.92 -10.11
CA ALA A 20 26.21 -2.12 -9.30
C ALA A 20 27.05 -2.95 -8.33
N SER A 21 26.64 -4.17 -7.97
CA SER A 21 27.43 -5.05 -7.09
C SER A 21 28.71 -5.55 -7.77
N GLN A 22 28.69 -5.69 -9.09
CA GLN A 22 29.85 -6.08 -9.90
C GLN A 22 30.85 -4.94 -10.11
N LYS A 23 30.40 -3.68 -10.03
CA LYS A 23 31.23 -2.48 -10.26
C LYS A 23 31.79 -1.87 -8.97
N CYS A 24 31.25 -2.25 -7.80
CA CYS A 24 31.63 -1.67 -6.52
C CYS A 24 32.54 -2.63 -5.75
N SER A 25 33.79 -2.24 -5.52
CA SER A 25 34.78 -2.99 -4.73
C SER A 25 34.56 -2.93 -3.21
N LYS A 26 33.53 -2.22 -2.75
CA LYS A 26 33.23 -2.07 -1.33
C LYS A 26 32.54 -3.32 -0.81
N ARG A 27 33.09 -3.91 0.26
CA ARG A 27 32.45 -5.02 0.96
C ARG A 27 31.02 -4.63 1.40
N PRO A 28 30.05 -5.56 1.34
CA PRO A 28 28.72 -5.31 1.89
C PRO A 28 28.84 -4.91 3.36
N LYS A 29 28.15 -3.83 3.74
CA LYS A 29 28.06 -3.37 5.13
C LYS A 29 27.29 -4.39 5.97
N LEU A 30 27.52 -4.38 7.29
CA LEU A 30 26.67 -5.15 8.19
C LEU A 30 25.22 -4.60 8.16
N PRO A 31 24.22 -5.45 8.47
CA PRO A 31 22.83 -5.04 8.62
C PRO A 31 22.63 -3.79 9.49
N GLU A 32 23.29 -3.77 10.65
CA GLU A 32 23.18 -2.68 11.64
C GLU A 32 23.77 -1.37 11.11
N ASP A 33 24.96 -1.44 10.48
CA ASP A 33 25.59 -0.28 9.84
C ASP A 33 24.73 0.28 8.71
N THR A 34 24.09 -0.60 7.95
CA THR A 34 23.21 -0.21 6.83
C THR A 34 21.97 0.51 7.34
N LEU A 35 21.37 0.03 8.44
CA LEU A 35 20.25 0.69 9.09
C LEU A 35 20.67 2.05 9.66
N SER A 36 21.76 2.10 10.42
CA SER A 36 22.27 3.35 11.02
C SER A 36 22.57 4.41 9.95
N ASP A 37 23.22 4.01 8.86
CA ASP A 37 23.53 4.87 7.72
C ASP A 37 22.28 5.33 6.94
N PHE A 38 21.21 4.54 6.95
CA PHE A 38 19.92 4.95 6.37
C PHE A 38 19.20 5.97 7.27
N LEU A 39 19.21 5.74 8.58
CA LEU A 39 18.58 6.64 9.56
C LEU A 39 19.31 7.98 9.64
N SER A 40 20.64 7.97 9.63
CA SER A 40 21.46 9.19 9.69
C SER A 40 21.31 10.08 8.45
N ARG A 41 20.99 9.49 7.29
CA ARG A 41 20.70 10.24 6.05
C ARG A 41 19.36 10.96 6.08
N HIS A 42 18.43 10.56 6.96
CA HIS A 42 17.07 11.11 7.03
C HIS A 42 16.62 11.31 8.49
N PRO A 43 17.29 12.16 9.28
CA PRO A 43 17.08 12.25 10.72
C PRO A 43 15.67 12.72 11.13
N ASP A 44 15.05 13.59 10.32
CA ASP A 44 13.83 14.30 10.73
C ASP A 44 12.51 13.59 10.37
N ASN A 45 12.54 12.65 9.42
CA ASN A 45 11.31 12.05 8.85
C ASN A 45 11.41 10.53 8.69
N THR A 46 12.45 9.89 9.21
CA THR A 46 12.57 8.43 9.10
C THR A 46 11.83 7.73 10.23
N PHE A 47 11.20 6.60 9.92
CA PHE A 47 10.62 5.69 10.89
C PHE A 47 11.23 4.31 10.69
N SER A 48 11.52 3.61 11.78
CA SER A 48 11.96 2.20 11.74
C SER A 48 11.11 1.33 12.64
N MET A 49 10.90 0.09 12.21
CA MET A 49 10.17 -0.93 12.92
C MET A 49 10.99 -2.20 12.94
N ASN A 50 11.14 -2.79 14.12
CA ASN A 50 11.89 -4.02 14.34
C ASN A 50 10.93 -5.18 14.65
N PHE A 51 11.11 -6.30 13.97
CA PHE A 51 10.37 -7.55 14.15
C PHE A 51 11.23 -8.59 14.87
N GLY A 52 11.81 -8.20 16.01
CA GLY A 52 12.71 -9.02 16.82
C GLY A 52 13.97 -9.44 16.05
N HIS A 53 14.17 -10.75 15.92
CA HIS A 53 15.33 -11.31 15.21
C HIS A 53 15.03 -11.59 13.73
N ALA A 54 13.80 -11.36 13.27
CA ALA A 54 13.36 -11.75 11.94
C ALA A 54 13.67 -10.68 10.88
N ALA A 55 13.32 -9.43 11.14
CA ALA A 55 13.46 -8.35 10.18
C ALA A 55 13.49 -6.96 10.80
N VAL A 56 14.02 -6.00 10.04
CA VAL A 56 13.90 -4.57 10.31
C VAL A 56 13.41 -3.86 9.05
N LEU A 57 12.42 -3.00 9.21
CA LEU A 57 11.92 -2.10 8.18
C LEU A 57 12.25 -0.67 8.55
N ALA A 58 12.67 0.14 7.58
CA ALA A 58 12.81 1.58 7.72
C ALA A 58 12.18 2.29 6.53
N TYR A 59 11.44 3.35 6.80
CA TYR A 59 10.69 4.09 5.81
C TYR A 59 10.88 5.58 6.00
N VAL A 60 11.10 6.27 4.89
CA VAL A 60 11.14 7.73 4.84
C VAL A 60 9.94 8.13 3.99
N PRO A 61 8.93 8.78 4.57
CA PRO A 61 7.84 9.36 3.82
C PRO A 61 8.37 10.36 2.79
N PRO A 62 7.80 10.40 1.59
CA PRO A 62 8.19 11.36 0.57
C PRO A 62 7.96 12.81 1.07
N HIS A 63 8.87 13.71 0.71
CA HIS A 63 8.90 15.12 1.16
C HIS A 63 7.66 15.95 0.76
N SER A 64 6.79 15.43 -0.12
CA SER A 64 5.55 16.08 -0.52
C SER A 64 4.37 15.13 -0.26
N PRO A 65 3.56 15.37 0.79
CA PRO A 65 2.23 14.76 0.90
C PRO A 65 1.23 15.36 -0.11
N LEU A 66 1.66 16.37 -0.89
CA LEU A 66 0.89 17.15 -1.86
C LEU A 66 1.01 16.63 -3.29
N THR A 67 1.42 15.39 -3.50
CA THR A 67 1.21 14.78 -4.81
C THR A 67 -0.30 14.56 -4.95
N LYS A 68 -0.92 15.28 -5.89
CA LYS A 68 -2.32 15.07 -6.34
C LYS A 68 -2.64 13.60 -6.66
N ASP A 69 -1.61 12.77 -6.76
CA ASP A 69 -1.67 11.32 -6.99
C ASP A 69 -1.30 10.54 -5.71
N ARG A 70 -2.05 10.72 -4.61
CA ARG A 70 -1.94 9.85 -3.43
C ARG A 70 -2.27 8.43 -3.86
N ARG A 71 -1.26 7.56 -3.94
CA ARG A 71 -1.43 6.15 -4.31
C ARG A 71 -1.50 5.30 -3.05
N LEU A 72 -2.61 4.60 -2.89
CA LEU A 72 -2.85 3.64 -1.83
C LEU A 72 -2.93 2.25 -2.43
N PHE A 73 -2.35 1.29 -1.73
CA PHE A 73 -2.51 -0.12 -2.02
C PHE A 73 -3.10 -0.79 -0.79
N CYS A 74 -4.20 -1.51 -0.97
CA CYS A 74 -4.84 -2.28 0.08
C CYS A 74 -5.19 -3.68 -0.42
N GLY A 75 -5.15 -4.66 0.46
CA GLY A 75 -5.59 -6.02 0.18
C GLY A 75 -6.43 -6.55 1.34
N PHE A 76 -7.62 -7.07 1.05
CA PHE A 76 -8.51 -7.65 2.03
C PHE A 76 -9.30 -8.82 1.44
N GLU A 77 -9.22 -9.98 2.10
CA GLU A 77 -9.91 -11.22 1.70
C GLU A 77 -9.75 -11.62 0.21
N ASP A 78 -8.52 -11.59 -0.29
CA ASP A 78 -8.14 -11.92 -1.68
C ASP A 78 -8.65 -10.92 -2.74
N ILE A 79 -9.05 -9.74 -2.29
CA ILE A 79 -9.37 -8.59 -3.14
C ILE A 79 -8.31 -7.52 -2.92
N TYR A 80 -7.74 -7.03 -4.00
CA TYR A 80 -6.64 -6.06 -3.99
C TYR A 80 -7.09 -4.78 -4.67
N CYS A 81 -6.83 -3.63 -4.05
CA CYS A 81 -7.18 -2.33 -4.58
C CYS A 81 -5.93 -1.45 -4.69
N LEU A 82 -5.67 -0.96 -5.90
CA LEU A 82 -4.82 0.19 -6.13
C LEU A 82 -5.72 1.42 -6.28
N PHE A 83 -5.61 2.37 -5.37
CA PHE A 83 -6.38 3.61 -5.37
C PHE A 83 -5.44 4.80 -5.60
N MET A 84 -5.89 5.79 -6.36
CA MET A 84 -5.19 7.04 -6.63
C MET A 84 -6.14 8.21 -6.38
N GLY A 85 -5.65 9.28 -5.76
CA GLY A 85 -6.42 10.50 -5.53
C GLY A 85 -7.04 10.54 -4.12
N SER A 86 -8.24 11.10 -3.99
CA SER A 86 -8.91 11.29 -2.69
C SER A 86 -10.42 11.35 -2.82
N LEU A 87 -11.11 10.87 -1.79
CA LEU A 87 -12.56 11.01 -1.64
C LEU A 87 -12.89 12.14 -0.65
N ASN A 88 -13.64 13.15 -1.11
CA ASN A 88 -14.10 14.29 -0.32
C ASN A 88 -15.12 13.88 0.75
N ASN A 89 -15.88 12.81 0.48
CA ASN A 89 -16.97 12.34 1.35
C ASN A 89 -16.66 11.03 2.08
N LEU A 90 -15.39 10.60 2.16
CA LEU A 90 -14.97 9.34 2.78
C LEU A 90 -15.54 9.15 4.20
N CYS A 91 -15.49 10.19 5.04
CA CYS A 91 -15.99 10.12 6.41
C CYS A 91 -17.49 9.79 6.48
N SER A 92 -18.29 10.31 5.54
CA SER A 92 -19.73 10.01 5.45
C SER A 92 -19.94 8.58 4.99
N LEU A 93 -19.18 8.14 3.99
CA LEU A 93 -19.23 6.78 3.46
C LEU A 93 -18.86 5.73 4.53
N ILE A 94 -17.80 5.95 5.31
CA ILE A 94 -17.41 5.07 6.44
C ILE A 94 -18.56 4.90 7.42
N ARG A 95 -19.28 5.98 7.74
CA ARG A 95 -20.43 5.93 8.65
C ARG A 95 -21.62 5.19 8.05
N GLN A 96 -21.93 5.45 6.79
CA GLN A 96 -23.06 4.81 6.07
C GLN A 96 -22.87 3.30 5.92
N TYR A 97 -21.63 2.86 5.66
CA TYR A 97 -21.29 1.45 5.53
C TYR A 97 -20.96 0.78 6.87
N GLY A 98 -20.93 1.53 7.98
CA GLY A 98 -20.64 1.00 9.31
C GLY A 98 -19.20 0.47 9.47
N LEU A 99 -18.24 1.08 8.78
CA LEU A 99 -16.83 0.66 8.79
C LEU A 99 -16.08 1.20 10.02
N SER A 100 -14.90 0.63 10.29
CA SER A 100 -14.08 1.00 11.44
C SER A 100 -13.45 2.39 11.29
N LYS A 101 -13.09 3.01 12.43
CA LYS A 101 -12.35 4.28 12.44
C LYS A 101 -10.95 4.05 11.87
N GLY A 102 -10.58 4.81 10.84
CA GLY A 102 -9.27 4.73 10.19
C GLY A 102 -9.25 3.99 8.85
N THR A 103 -10.40 3.54 8.33
CA THR A 103 -10.53 3.07 6.95
C THR A 103 -10.09 4.17 5.97
N ASP A 104 -9.15 3.83 5.09
CA ASP A 104 -8.75 4.68 3.98
C ASP A 104 -9.59 4.41 2.72
N GLU A 105 -9.39 5.18 1.65
CA GLU A 105 -10.16 5.08 0.41
C GLU A 105 -10.00 3.71 -0.26
N ALA A 106 -8.81 3.13 -0.24
CA ALA A 106 -8.56 1.83 -0.86
C ALA A 106 -9.31 0.71 -0.12
N MET A 107 -9.25 0.72 1.22
CA MET A 107 -9.99 -0.23 2.04
C MET A 107 -11.51 -0.02 1.92
N PHE A 108 -11.97 1.23 1.88
CA PHE A 108 -13.38 1.55 1.65
C PHE A 108 -13.89 0.96 0.33
N VAL A 109 -13.15 1.15 -0.77
CA VAL A 109 -13.53 0.64 -2.09
C VAL A 109 -13.65 -0.88 -2.09
N ILE A 110 -12.74 -1.60 -1.42
CA ILE A 110 -12.84 -3.07 -1.28
C ILE A 110 -14.11 -3.46 -0.53
N GLU A 111 -14.37 -2.86 0.63
CA GLU A 111 -15.52 -3.21 1.47
C GLU A 111 -16.86 -2.90 0.77
N ALA A 112 -16.94 -1.76 0.07
CA ALA A 112 -18.14 -1.37 -0.66
C ALA A 112 -18.36 -2.27 -1.90
N TYR A 113 -17.32 -2.59 -2.67
CA TYR A 113 -17.37 -3.56 -3.79
C TYR A 113 -17.87 -4.91 -3.30
N ARG A 114 -17.29 -5.44 -2.22
CA ARG A 114 -17.69 -6.72 -1.61
C ARG A 114 -19.14 -6.71 -1.17
N THR A 115 -19.56 -5.65 -0.48
CA THR A 115 -20.92 -5.52 0.03
C THR A 115 -21.93 -5.59 -1.10
N LEU A 116 -21.70 -4.88 -2.21
CA LEU A 116 -22.59 -4.90 -3.37
C LEU A 116 -22.56 -6.24 -4.12
N ARG A 117 -21.38 -6.81 -4.32
CA ARG A 117 -21.20 -8.13 -4.97
C ARG A 117 -21.91 -9.26 -4.19
N ASP A 118 -21.75 -9.28 -2.88
CA ASP A 118 -22.16 -10.42 -2.04
C ASP A 118 -23.60 -10.32 -1.52
N ARG A 119 -24.16 -9.10 -1.37
CA ARG A 119 -25.40 -8.90 -0.59
C ARG A 119 -26.58 -8.27 -1.35
N GLY A 120 -26.48 -7.96 -2.64
CA GLY A 120 -27.51 -7.17 -3.33
C GLY A 120 -28.05 -7.72 -4.65
N PRO A 121 -29.27 -7.31 -5.07
CA PRO A 121 -29.71 -7.40 -6.46
C PRO A 121 -29.02 -6.35 -7.36
N TYR A 122 -28.12 -5.54 -6.80
CA TYR A 122 -27.50 -4.40 -7.47
C TYR A 122 -26.05 -4.71 -7.87
N PRO A 123 -25.63 -4.30 -9.07
CA PRO A 123 -24.27 -4.52 -9.54
C PRO A 123 -23.23 -3.72 -8.72
N ALA A 124 -22.01 -4.24 -8.67
CA ALA A 124 -20.91 -3.67 -7.86
C ALA A 124 -20.45 -2.27 -8.34
N ASP A 125 -20.75 -1.91 -9.58
CA ASP A 125 -20.48 -0.59 -10.16
C ASP A 125 -21.27 0.54 -9.48
N GLN A 126 -22.33 0.24 -8.72
CA GLN A 126 -23.04 1.25 -7.94
C GLN A 126 -22.18 1.93 -6.88
N VAL A 127 -21.06 1.32 -6.46
CA VAL A 127 -20.13 1.95 -5.51
C VAL A 127 -19.69 3.32 -5.99
N VAL A 128 -19.54 3.54 -7.30
CA VAL A 128 -19.04 4.80 -7.87
C VAL A 128 -20.05 5.94 -7.74
N LYS A 129 -21.35 5.64 -7.67
CA LYS A 129 -22.41 6.67 -7.69
C LYS A 129 -22.33 7.63 -6.50
N ASP A 130 -21.94 7.09 -5.35
CA ASP A 130 -21.87 7.84 -4.10
C ASP A 130 -20.47 8.37 -3.81
N LEU A 131 -19.47 8.12 -4.67
CA LEU A 131 -18.11 8.64 -4.50
C LEU A 131 -18.05 10.10 -4.95
N ASP A 132 -17.60 10.98 -4.06
CA ASP A 132 -17.29 12.37 -4.38
C ASP A 132 -15.79 12.61 -4.21
N GLY A 133 -15.13 13.15 -5.22
CA GLY A 133 -13.69 13.40 -5.23
C GLY A 133 -13.05 13.28 -6.60
N SER A 134 -11.73 13.46 -6.64
CA SER A 134 -10.90 13.19 -7.80
C SER A 134 -10.12 11.91 -7.50
N PHE A 135 -10.45 10.82 -8.19
CA PHE A 135 -9.94 9.50 -7.87
C PHE A 135 -9.85 8.58 -9.09
N ALA A 136 -8.97 7.59 -8.99
CA ALA A 136 -8.91 6.45 -9.87
C ALA A 136 -8.67 5.20 -9.03
N PHE A 137 -9.25 4.06 -9.39
CA PHE A 137 -8.89 2.81 -8.75
C PHE A 137 -8.97 1.61 -9.67
N VAL A 138 -8.26 0.56 -9.26
CA VAL A 138 -8.31 -0.78 -9.84
C VAL A 138 -8.50 -1.77 -8.69
N VAL A 139 -9.62 -2.47 -8.69
CA VAL A 139 -9.91 -3.59 -7.80
C VAL A 139 -9.71 -4.88 -8.59
N TYR A 140 -8.87 -5.77 -8.08
CA TYR A 140 -8.72 -7.14 -8.57
C TYR A 140 -9.24 -8.11 -7.51
N ASP A 141 -10.28 -8.85 -7.87
CA ASP A 141 -10.92 -9.86 -7.02
C ASP A 141 -10.46 -11.24 -7.47
N SER A 142 -9.50 -11.80 -6.73
CA SER A 142 -8.90 -13.09 -7.08
C SER A 142 -9.89 -14.25 -6.97
N LYS A 143 -10.89 -14.16 -6.08
CA LYS A 143 -11.91 -15.20 -5.89
C LYS A 143 -12.88 -15.26 -7.08
N ALA A 144 -13.30 -14.11 -7.58
CA ALA A 144 -14.21 -14.03 -8.72
C ALA A 144 -13.46 -14.02 -10.07
N GLY A 145 -12.15 -13.75 -10.08
CA GLY A 145 -11.38 -13.55 -11.31
C GLY A 145 -11.78 -12.27 -12.06
N THR A 146 -12.28 -11.26 -11.34
CA THR A 146 -12.82 -10.02 -11.92
C THR A 146 -11.92 -8.82 -11.64
N VAL A 147 -11.96 -7.86 -12.55
CA VAL A 147 -11.33 -6.55 -12.39
C VAL A 147 -12.40 -5.49 -12.48
N PHE A 148 -12.41 -4.57 -11.52
CA PHE A 148 -13.33 -3.44 -11.46
C PHE A 148 -12.53 -2.14 -11.35
N THR A 149 -12.78 -1.20 -12.27
CA THR A 149 -12.00 0.04 -12.35
C THR A 149 -12.92 1.25 -12.48
N ALA A 150 -12.46 2.38 -11.98
CA ALA A 150 -13.12 3.67 -12.17
C ALA A 150 -12.08 4.80 -12.23
N LEU A 151 -12.43 5.88 -12.91
CA LEU A 151 -11.67 7.12 -13.00
C LEU A 151 -12.64 8.29 -13.01
N VAL A 152 -12.47 9.22 -12.08
CA VAL A 152 -13.20 10.49 -11.97
C VAL A 152 -12.18 11.58 -11.70
N GLY A 153 -12.08 12.55 -12.61
CA GLY A 153 -11.09 13.63 -12.60
C GLY A 153 -11.59 14.89 -11.92
#